data_AF-A0A972CHQ1-F1
#
_entry.id   AF-A0A972CHQ1-F1
#
_cell.length_a   1.000
_cell.length_b   1.000
_cell.length_c   1.000
_cell.angle_alpha   90.00
_cell.angle_beta   90.00
_cell.angle_gamma   90.00
#
_symmetry.space_group_name_H-M   'P 1'
#
loop_
_entity.id
_entity.type
_entity.pdbx_description
1 polymer ?
#
loop_
_entity_poly.entity_id
_entity_poly.type
_entity_poly.pdbx_seq_one_letter_code
_entity_poly.pdbx_strand_id
1 'polypeptide(L)' 'MKAIVKTKLGKGNLELKEVPIPNYKDSEVLIKVKAMGICGSDILIYKGE' A
#
# COMPACT_ATOMS: atom_id res chain seq x y z
N MET A 1 -9.29 6.75 -4.00
CA MET A 1 -9.34 5.34 -3.59
C MET A 1 -8.60 5.21 -2.27
N LYS A 2 -9.10 4.40 -1.35
CA LYS A 2 -8.43 4.20 -0.05
C LYS A 2 -7.20 3.31 -0.22
N ALA A 3 -6.09 3.72 0.36
CA ALA A 3 -4.85 2.94 0.41
C ALA A 3 -4.15 3.16 1.77
N ILE A 4 -3.44 2.13 2.23
CA ILE A 4 -2.50 2.26 3.36
C ILE A 4 -1.20 2.80 2.79
N VAL A 5 -0.76 3.96 3.28
CA VAL A 5 0.42 4.69 2.78
C VAL A 5 1.45 4.81 3.89
N LYS A 6 2.70 4.43 3.61
CA LYS A 6 3.83 4.75 4.49
C LYS A 6 4.19 6.21 4.32
N THR A 7 3.98 7.02 5.35
CA THR A 7 4.15 8.48 5.27
C THR A 7 5.53 8.96 5.68
N LYS A 8 6.24 8.18 6.51
CA LYS A 8 7.60 8.44 6.98
C LYS A 8 8.34 7.13 7.22
N LEU A 9 9.67 7.17 7.24
CA LEU A 9 10.49 6.04 7.68
C LEU A 9 10.29 5.76 9.18
N GLY A 10 10.55 4.53 9.61
CA GLY A 10 10.42 4.10 11.00
C GLY A 10 9.06 3.49 11.36
N LYS A 11 8.95 2.99 12.60
CA LYS A 11 7.84 2.15 13.05
C LYS A 11 6.53 2.93 13.11
N GLY A 12 5.44 2.34 12.61
CA GLY A 12 4.09 2.87 12.83
C GLY A 12 3.63 3.98 11.87
N ASN A 13 4.51 4.46 11.00
CA ASN A 13 4.19 5.55 10.06
C ASN A 13 3.37 5.09 8.84
N LEU A 14 2.27 4.36 9.08
CA LEU A 14 1.29 3.94 8.08
C LEU A 14 -0.03 4.68 8.33
N GLU A 15 -0.62 5.26 7.29
CA GLU A 15 -1.89 6.00 7.36
C GLU A 15 -2.84 5.55 6.26
N LEU A 16 -4.13 5.47 6.56
CA LEU A 16 -5.18 5.26 5.55
C LEU A 16 -5.46 6.60 4.86
N LYS A 17 -5.21 6.68 3.54
CA LYS A 17 -5.41 7.90 2.75
C LYS A 17 -6.27 7.66 1.53
N GLU A 18 -6.94 8.71 1.07
CA GLU A 18 -7.49 8.77 -0.28
C GLU A 18 -6.38 9.15 -1.26
N VAL A 19 -6.15 8.30 -2.26
CA VAL A 19 -5.18 8.50 -3.34
C VAL A 19 -5.86 8.41 -4.71
N PRO A 20 -5.35 9.06 -5.76
CA PRO A 20 -5.91 8.91 -7.11
C PRO A 20 -5.80 7.46 -7.60
N ILE A 21 -6.66 7.10 -8.55
CA ILE A 21 -6.51 5.83 -9.28
C ILE A 21 -5.23 5.94 -10.12
N PRO A 22 -4.31 4.96 -10.07
CA PRO A 22 -3.07 5.02 -10.82
C PRO A 22 -3.34 4.88 -12.33
N ASN A 23 -2.54 5.60 -13.13
CA ASN A 23 -2.45 5.36 -14.56
C ASN A 23 -1.62 4.10 -14.82
N TYR A 24 -1.89 3.43 -15.93
CA TYR A 24 -1.24 2.18 -16.33
C TYR A 24 -0.88 2.23 -17.82
N LYS A 25 0.19 1.53 -18.19
CA LYS A 25 0.62 1.35 -19.59
C LYS A 25 -0.16 0.21 -20.24
N ASP A 26 -0.05 0.10 -21.57
CA ASP A 26 -0.70 -0.97 -22.35
C ASP A 26 -0.27 -2.39 -21.91
N SER A 27 0.92 -2.54 -21.34
CA SER A 27 1.45 -3.81 -20.84
C SER A 27 1.15 -4.08 -19.35
N GLU A 28 0.32 -3.25 -18.71
CA GLU A 28 -0.01 -3.32 -17.29
C GLU A 28 -1.51 -3.52 -17.08
N VAL A 29 -1.88 -4.08 -15.93
CA VAL A 29 -3.28 -4.30 -15.57
C VAL A 29 -3.65 -3.55 -14.30
N LEU A 30 -4.79 -2.87 -14.33
CA LEU A 30 -5.37 -2.22 -13.16
C LEU A 30 -6.31 -3.19 -12.44
N ILE A 31 -5.93 -3.62 -11.24
CA ILE A 31 -6.70 -4.59 -10.45
C ILE A 31 -7.53 -3.87 -9.38
N LYS A 32 -8.83 -4.17 -9.33
CA LYS A 32 -9.70 -3.75 -8.23
C LYS A 32 -9.59 -4.71 -7.05
N VAL A 33 -8.81 -4.33 -6.04
CA VAL A 33 -8.64 -5.11 -4.80
C VAL A 33 -9.98 -5.26 -4.07
N LYS A 34 -10.39 -6.51 -3.83
CA LYS A 34 -11.61 -6.87 -3.07
C LYS A 34 -11.32 -7.32 -1.65
N ALA A 35 -10.16 -7.93 -1.44
CA ALA A 35 -9.66 -8.40 -0.16
C ALA A 35 -8.13 -8.40 -0.19
N MET A 36 -7.50 -8.34 0.99
CA MET A 36 -6.05 -8.47 1.16
C MET A 36 -5.75 -9.29 2.42
N GLY A 37 -4.61 -9.98 2.43
CA GLY A 37 -4.07 -10.64 3.61
C GLY A 37 -2.87 -9.88 4.17
N ILE A 38 -2.46 -10.23 5.39
CA ILE A 38 -1.23 -9.74 6.02
C ILE A 38 -0.22 -10.88 6.03
N CYS A 39 0.97 -10.62 5.50
CA CYS A 39 2.12 -11.52 5.50
C CYS A 39 3.11 -11.12 6.60
N GLY A 40 3.98 -12.04 7.05
CA GLY A 40 5.03 -11.72 8.03
C GLY A 40 5.98 -10.61 7.58
N SER A 41 6.23 -10.47 6.27
CA SER A 41 7.04 -9.38 5.70
C SER A 41 6.44 -7.99 5.93
N ASP A 42 5.11 -7.88 6.03
CA ASP A 42 4.45 -6.59 6.27
C ASP A 42 4.83 -6.00 7.63
N ILE A 43 5.22 -6.86 8.59
CA ILE A 43 5.72 -6.43 9.89
C ILE A 43 7.07 -5.70 9.75
N LEU A 44 7.94 -6.14 8.84
CA LEU A 44 9.22 -5.47 8.57
C LEU A 44 8.98 -4.09 7.96
N ILE A 45 8.05 -3.99 7.00
CA ILE A 45 7.61 -2.72 6.40
C ILE A 45 7.00 -1.79 7.46
N TYR A 46 6.19 -2.34 8.36
CA TYR A 46 5.60 -1.59 9.47
C TYR A 46 6.67 -0.98 10.38
N LYS A 47 7.73 -1.75 10.70
CA LYS A 47 8.87 -1.27 11.50
C LYS A 47 9.79 -0.31 10.72
N GLY A 48 9.87 -0.45 9.40
CA GLY A 48 10.77 0.32 8.54
C GLY A 48 12.21 -0.21 8.57
N GLU A 49 12.36 -1.54 8.56
CA GLU A 49 13.63 -2.28 8.53
C GLU A 49 13.95 -2.79 7.10
#